data_AF-A0A3P7L7F2-F1
#
_entry.id   AF-A0A3P7L7F2-F1
#
_cell.length_a   1.000
_cell.length_b   1.000
_cell.length_c   1.000
_cell.angle_alpha   90.00
_cell.angle_beta   90.00
_cell.angle_gamma   90.00
#
_symmetry.space_group_name_H-M   'P 1'
#
loop_
_entity.id
_entity.type
_entity.pdbx_description
1 polymer ?
#
loop_
_entity_poly.entity_id
_entity_poly.type
_entity_poly.pdbx_seq_one_letter_code
_entity_poly.pdbx_strand_id
1 'polypeptide(L)'
;MCSYIKWGCLTTIQLDRILIGCNQILRGTGSWRSHAALLENLSVLKNCLSYTQLADTFIPVLQKEVLQARAIPCRVAAVNTLLQFMREQPEKKKREETIDFFKIEVAGHSCCYRRMVYLDVVVNVLNLFSRKFFINYFLEKMLALIQDKVSNIRIRTIRLLPLVKKHLILPNDDAVLLTLEKAVREALAAEKDSRNRQFLQTAACELSRTETRSKGDKEDAAREKEEEHLWNEERLKAKPETKQVLSPKNSKAGLPLPRPPAQDNYRARSPWRTQRRAVAIVRPQPVVVMRVYENFEKSIFWHEYEFFEH
;
A
#
# COMPACT_ATOMS: atom_id res chain seq x y z
N MET A 1 -38.61 22.76 19.39
CA MET A 1 -37.83 22.99 18.15
C MET A 1 -36.71 21.97 18.11
N CYS A 2 -36.74 21.02 17.16
CA CYS A 2 -35.65 20.07 16.98
C CYS A 2 -34.67 20.66 15.94
N SER A 3 -33.57 21.24 16.41
CA SER A 3 -32.57 21.84 15.53
C SER A 3 -31.80 20.74 14.80
N TYR A 4 -32.12 20.53 13.53
CA TYR A 4 -31.31 19.73 12.63
C TYR A 4 -29.89 20.28 12.60
N ILE A 5 -28.95 19.55 13.20
CA ILE A 5 -27.52 19.75 12.94
C ILE A 5 -27.33 19.41 11.46
N LYS A 6 -27.24 20.43 10.62
CA LYS A 6 -26.69 20.28 9.27
C LYS A 6 -25.24 19.83 9.43
N TRP A 7 -25.02 18.53 9.37
CA TRP A 7 -23.74 17.98 8.99
C TRP A 7 -23.39 18.61 7.64
N GLY A 8 -22.43 19.53 7.64
CA GLY A 8 -21.94 20.12 6.40
C GLY A 8 -21.47 18.99 5.49
N CYS A 9 -21.97 18.96 4.26
CA CYS A 9 -21.62 17.90 3.31
C CYS A 9 -20.11 17.97 3.07
N LEU A 10 -19.37 17.02 3.64
CA LEU A 10 -17.91 17.02 3.60
C LEU A 10 -17.47 16.85 2.14
N THR A 11 -16.82 17.85 1.57
CA THR A 11 -16.36 17.76 0.19
C THR A 11 -15.14 16.85 0.11
N THR A 12 -14.90 16.25 -1.06
CA THR A 12 -13.70 15.43 -1.31
C THR A 12 -12.42 16.19 -0.94
N ILE A 13 -12.32 17.46 -1.35
CA ILE A 13 -11.21 18.37 -1.02
C ILE A 13 -11.03 18.54 0.51
N GLN A 14 -12.11 18.53 1.29
CA GLN A 14 -12.02 18.58 2.75
C GLN A 14 -11.54 17.25 3.33
N LEU A 15 -12.03 16.11 2.82
CA LEU A 15 -11.57 14.78 3.20
C LEU A 15 -10.07 14.61 2.94
N ASP A 16 -9.60 14.99 1.75
CA ASP A 16 -8.19 14.90 1.36
C ASP A 16 -7.29 15.66 2.33
N ARG A 17 -7.65 16.92 2.64
CA ARG A 17 -6.92 17.76 3.60
C ARG A 17 -6.91 17.16 5.02
N ILE A 18 -8.02 16.58 5.46
CA ILE A 18 -8.10 15.92 6.77
C ILE A 18 -7.18 14.69 6.81
N LEU A 19 -7.24 13.81 5.81
CA LEU A 19 -6.44 12.58 5.77
C LEU A 19 -4.94 12.87 5.67
N ILE A 20 -4.54 13.84 4.83
CA ILE A 20 -3.15 14.30 4.74
C ILE A 20 -2.69 14.93 6.07
N GLY A 21 -3.54 15.75 6.70
CA GLY A 21 -3.26 16.33 8.02
C GLY A 21 -3.07 15.25 9.10
N CYS A 22 -3.93 14.23 9.13
CA CYS A 22 -3.79 13.08 10.01
C CYS A 22 -2.48 12.32 9.76
N ASN A 23 -2.09 12.09 8.50
CA ASN A 23 -0.80 11.48 8.16
C ASN A 23 0.38 12.32 8.66
N GLN A 24 0.36 13.63 8.44
CA GLN A 24 1.41 14.54 8.90
C GLN A 24 1.55 14.56 10.43
N ILE A 25 0.43 14.62 11.16
CA ILE A 25 0.42 14.57 12.63
C ILE A 25 0.98 13.23 13.10
N LEU A 26 0.45 12.11 12.61
CA LEU A 26 0.86 10.77 13.05
C LEU A 26 2.36 10.50 12.79
N ARG A 27 2.88 10.95 11.64
CA ARG A 27 4.31 10.89 11.28
C ARG A 27 5.22 11.62 12.27
N GLY A 28 4.72 12.66 12.94
CA GLY A 28 5.42 13.39 14.00
C GLY A 28 5.33 12.75 15.38
N THR A 29 4.53 11.69 15.56
CA THR A 29 4.32 11.00 16.85
C THR A 29 5.05 9.66 16.92
N GLY A 30 5.19 9.11 18.13
CA GLY A 30 5.61 7.72 18.33
C GLY A 30 4.54 6.67 17.97
N SER A 31 3.33 7.08 17.57
CA SER A 31 2.15 6.23 17.39
C SER A 31 2.15 5.48 16.06
N TRP A 32 3.25 4.79 15.73
CA TRP A 32 3.45 4.13 14.44
C TRP A 32 2.36 3.11 14.10
N ARG A 33 1.75 2.45 15.09
CA ARG A 33 0.63 1.51 14.87
C ARG A 33 -0.58 2.22 14.27
N SER A 34 -0.92 3.40 14.77
CA SER A 34 -2.00 4.24 14.23
C SER A 34 -1.63 4.84 12.87
N HIS A 35 -0.35 5.14 12.65
CA HIS A 35 0.15 5.62 11.35
C HIS A 35 0.07 4.54 10.26
N ALA A 36 0.55 3.34 10.53
CA ALA A 36 0.43 2.19 9.64
C ALA A 36 -1.04 1.85 9.35
N ALA A 37 -1.89 1.81 10.37
CA ALA A 37 -3.33 1.58 10.21
C ALA A 37 -4.01 2.67 9.36
N LEU A 38 -3.62 3.95 9.49
CA LEU A 38 -4.11 4.99 8.58
C LEU A 38 -3.69 4.70 7.13
N LEU A 39 -2.41 4.40 6.91
CA LEU A 39 -1.84 4.16 5.58
C LEU A 39 -2.47 2.95 4.88
N GLU A 40 -2.72 1.84 5.59
CA GLU A 40 -3.47 0.68 5.08
C GLU A 40 -4.91 1.08 4.69
N ASN A 41 -5.60 1.84 5.55
CA ASN A 41 -6.98 2.24 5.30
C ASN A 41 -7.13 3.30 4.19
N LEU A 42 -6.07 4.00 3.76
CA LEU A 42 -6.13 4.85 2.56
C LEU A 42 -6.48 4.05 1.29
N SER A 43 -6.26 2.73 1.28
CA SER A 43 -6.64 1.85 0.15
C SER A 43 -8.12 1.95 -0.23
N VAL A 44 -9.02 2.21 0.73
CA VAL A 44 -10.46 2.31 0.48
C VAL A 44 -10.83 3.50 -0.42
N LEU A 45 -9.96 4.51 -0.52
CA LEU A 45 -10.18 5.69 -1.35
C LEU A 45 -10.30 5.37 -2.84
N LYS A 46 -9.76 4.23 -3.29
CA LYS A 46 -9.95 3.73 -4.67
C LYS A 46 -11.41 3.49 -5.05
N ASN A 47 -12.29 3.31 -4.06
CA ASN A 47 -13.72 3.13 -4.24
C ASN A 47 -14.51 4.46 -4.22
N CYS A 48 -13.86 5.58 -3.89
CA CYS A 48 -14.51 6.87 -3.58
C CYS A 48 -13.98 8.05 -4.39
N LEU A 49 -12.75 7.97 -4.90
CA LEU A 49 -12.06 9.04 -5.64
C LEU A 49 -11.73 8.57 -7.06
N SER A 50 -11.62 9.51 -8.00
CA SER A 50 -11.09 9.20 -9.33
C SER A 50 -9.59 8.89 -9.23
N TYR A 51 -9.06 8.08 -10.16
CA TYR A 51 -7.63 7.81 -10.19
C TYR A 51 -6.79 9.10 -10.28
N THR A 52 -7.25 10.12 -11.02
CA THR A 52 -6.58 11.43 -11.08
C THR A 52 -6.41 12.07 -9.70
N GLN A 53 -7.45 12.04 -8.85
CA GLN A 53 -7.37 12.55 -7.47
C GLN A 53 -6.38 11.75 -6.61
N LEU A 54 -6.35 10.41 -6.78
CA LEU A 54 -5.38 9.55 -6.11
C LEU A 54 -3.95 9.86 -6.57
N ALA A 55 -3.74 10.06 -7.87
CA ALA A 55 -2.44 10.32 -8.48
C ALA A 55 -1.86 11.69 -8.08
N ASP A 56 -2.67 12.74 -8.06
CA ASP A 56 -2.22 14.08 -7.74
C ASP A 56 -1.99 14.27 -6.23
N THR A 57 -2.74 13.54 -5.39
CA THR A 57 -2.80 13.77 -3.94
C THR A 57 -2.15 12.65 -3.11
N PHE A 58 -2.56 11.40 -3.32
CA PHE A 58 -2.24 10.31 -2.40
C PHE A 58 -1.04 9.46 -2.83
N ILE A 59 -0.81 9.26 -4.13
CA ILE A 59 0.39 8.55 -4.63
C ILE A 59 1.68 9.23 -4.16
N PRO A 60 1.86 10.57 -4.26
CA PRO A 60 3.07 11.24 -3.77
C PRO A 60 3.24 11.13 -2.24
N VAL A 61 2.14 11.13 -1.49
CA VAL A 61 2.15 10.91 -0.03
C VAL A 61 2.61 9.49 0.30
N LEU A 62 2.04 8.47 -0.36
CA LEU A 62 2.41 7.07 -0.17
C LEU A 62 3.86 6.82 -0.57
N GLN A 63 4.31 7.28 -1.74
CA GLN A 63 5.71 7.23 -2.17
C GLN A 63 6.64 7.85 -1.12
N LYS A 64 6.28 9.02 -0.57
CA LYS A 64 7.05 9.67 0.50
C LYS A 64 7.13 8.81 1.76
N GLU A 65 6.04 8.18 2.20
CA GLU A 65 6.08 7.30 3.37
C GLU A 65 6.87 6.00 3.11
N VAL A 66 6.79 5.40 1.92
CA VAL A 66 7.64 4.26 1.50
C VAL A 66 9.13 4.62 1.64
N LEU A 67 9.53 5.80 1.19
CA LEU A 67 10.93 6.24 1.21
C LEU A 67 11.40 6.77 2.58
N GLN A 68 10.51 7.36 3.38
CA GLN A 68 10.90 8.23 4.50
C GLN A 68 10.20 7.94 5.85
N ALA A 69 9.22 7.04 5.94
CA ALA A 69 8.63 6.72 7.24
C ALA A 69 9.69 6.08 8.15
N ARG A 70 9.66 6.39 9.46
CA ARG A 70 10.66 5.86 10.41
C ARG A 70 10.42 4.39 10.72
N ALA A 71 9.18 4.02 11.04
CA ALA A 71 8.82 2.65 11.36
C ALA A 71 8.61 1.83 10.09
N ILE A 72 9.23 0.64 10.03
CA ILE A 72 9.12 -0.28 8.89
C ILE A 72 7.65 -0.66 8.59
N PRO A 73 6.78 -0.94 9.59
CA PRO A 73 5.36 -1.21 9.33
C PRO A 73 4.63 -0.09 8.58
N CYS A 74 4.98 1.18 8.79
CA CYS A 74 4.41 2.29 8.01
C CYS A 74 4.86 2.25 6.54
N ARG A 75 6.11 1.84 6.27
CA ARG A 75 6.59 1.65 4.89
C ARG A 75 5.85 0.51 4.20
N VAL A 76 5.71 -0.63 4.88
CA VAL A 76 5.00 -1.80 4.34
C VAL A 76 3.52 -1.50 4.09
N ALA A 77 2.85 -0.78 5.01
CA ALA A 77 1.50 -0.26 4.82
C ALA A 77 1.39 0.64 3.57
N ALA A 78 2.32 1.60 3.42
CA ALA A 78 2.34 2.48 2.25
C ALA A 78 2.64 1.74 0.94
N VAL A 79 3.51 0.73 0.95
CA VAL A 79 3.77 -0.18 -0.19
C VAL A 79 2.49 -0.89 -0.61
N ASN A 80 1.80 -1.54 0.33
CA ASN A 80 0.57 -2.29 0.07
C ASN A 80 -0.50 -1.38 -0.57
N THR A 81 -0.77 -0.22 0.04
CA THR A 81 -1.76 0.74 -0.48
C THR A 81 -1.37 1.30 -1.86
N LEU A 82 -0.09 1.62 -2.09
CA LEU A 82 0.38 2.10 -3.39
C LEU A 82 0.22 1.03 -4.49
N LEU A 83 0.51 -0.23 -4.18
CA LEU A 83 0.28 -1.35 -5.09
C LEU A 83 -1.21 -1.59 -5.37
N GLN A 84 -2.09 -1.42 -4.38
CA GLN A 84 -3.54 -1.48 -4.59
C GLN A 84 -4.06 -0.36 -5.49
N PHE A 85 -3.54 0.87 -5.37
CA PHE A 85 -3.86 1.95 -6.31
C PHE A 85 -3.32 1.67 -7.72
N MET A 86 -2.12 1.10 -7.82
CA MET A 86 -1.52 0.71 -9.10
C MET A 86 -2.34 -0.38 -9.83
N ARG A 87 -2.94 -1.33 -9.10
CA ARG A 87 -3.81 -2.37 -9.67
C ARG A 87 -5.01 -1.76 -10.42
N GLU A 88 -5.67 -0.79 -9.81
CA GLU A 88 -6.87 -0.13 -10.35
C GLU A 88 -6.57 0.92 -11.44
N GLN A 89 -5.30 1.24 -11.72
CA GLN A 89 -4.96 2.22 -12.73
C GLN A 89 -5.14 1.63 -14.15
N PRO A 90 -6.14 2.03 -14.95
CA PRO A 90 -6.25 1.60 -16.34
C PRO A 90 -5.09 2.05 -17.25
N GLU A 91 -4.44 3.19 -17.02
CA GLU A 91 -3.35 3.68 -17.88
C GLU A 91 -2.03 2.93 -17.67
N LYS A 92 -1.58 2.19 -18.69
CA LYS A 92 -0.31 1.43 -18.66
C LYS A 92 0.90 2.26 -18.23
N LYS A 93 1.08 3.44 -18.82
CA LYS A 93 2.20 4.35 -18.50
C LYS A 93 2.26 4.71 -17.01
N LYS A 94 1.12 4.90 -16.35
CA LYS A 94 1.04 5.24 -14.92
C LYS A 94 1.29 4.04 -14.00
N ARG A 95 0.96 2.82 -14.45
CA ARG A 95 1.43 1.59 -13.79
C ARG A 95 2.95 1.47 -13.89
N GLU A 96 3.50 1.71 -15.08
CA GLU A 96 4.96 1.70 -15.33
C GLU A 96 5.70 2.74 -14.48
N GLU A 97 5.21 3.98 -14.38
CA GLU A 97 5.75 5.02 -13.46
C GLU A 97 5.81 4.53 -11.99
N THR A 98 4.83 3.73 -11.54
CA THR A 98 4.79 3.18 -10.18
C THR A 98 5.73 1.98 -10.01
N ILE A 99 5.86 1.13 -11.04
CA ILE A 99 6.82 0.03 -11.07
C ILE A 99 8.25 0.57 -11.06
N ASP A 100 8.54 1.60 -11.87
CA ASP A 100 9.84 2.24 -11.97
C ASP A 100 10.24 2.97 -10.69
N PHE A 101 9.28 3.57 -9.98
CA PHE A 101 9.51 4.06 -8.61
C PHE A 101 10.07 2.94 -7.70
N PHE A 102 9.47 1.75 -7.69
CA PHE A 102 10.00 0.64 -6.89
C PHE A 102 11.35 0.11 -7.42
N LYS A 103 11.57 0.06 -8.74
CA LYS A 103 12.84 -0.39 -9.32
C LYS A 103 13.99 0.58 -9.06
N ILE A 104 13.76 1.89 -9.14
CA ILE A 104 14.79 2.92 -9.13
C ILE A 104 14.97 3.49 -7.72
N GLU A 105 13.91 4.08 -7.15
CA GLU A 105 13.97 4.79 -5.86
C GLU A 105 14.07 3.87 -4.64
N VAL A 106 13.71 2.59 -4.80
CA VAL A 106 13.71 1.59 -3.72
C VAL A 106 14.76 0.51 -3.95
N ALA A 107 14.72 -0.26 -5.05
CA ALA A 107 15.69 -1.34 -5.34
C ALA A 107 17.05 -0.85 -5.85
N GLY A 108 17.07 0.21 -6.67
CA GLY A 108 18.32 0.79 -7.21
C GLY A 108 19.07 1.69 -6.23
N HIS A 109 18.48 2.02 -5.08
CA HIS A 109 18.96 3.09 -4.22
C HIS A 109 20.14 2.68 -3.31
N SER A 110 21.11 3.58 -3.14
CA SER A 110 22.35 3.35 -2.36
C SER A 110 22.12 2.89 -0.92
N CYS A 111 21.12 3.48 -0.24
CA CYS A 111 20.70 3.11 1.11
C CYS A 111 20.15 1.67 1.18
N CYS A 112 20.77 0.82 1.99
CA CYS A 112 20.35 -0.57 2.22
C CYS A 112 18.94 -0.69 2.80
N TYR A 113 18.51 0.23 3.67
CA TYR A 113 17.15 0.22 4.23
C TYR A 113 16.06 0.47 3.19
N ARG A 114 16.36 1.09 2.04
CA ARG A 114 15.40 1.18 0.93
C ARG A 114 15.35 -0.14 0.15
N ARG A 115 16.51 -0.69 -0.19
CA ARG A 115 16.62 -2.02 -0.84
C ARG A 115 15.98 -3.14 -0.02
N MET A 116 16.06 -3.05 1.32
CA MET A 116 15.37 -3.95 2.24
C MET A 116 13.84 -3.85 2.11
N VAL A 117 13.28 -2.65 1.93
CA VAL A 117 11.84 -2.42 1.68
C VAL A 117 11.41 -2.96 0.32
N TYR A 118 12.30 -3.03 -0.69
CA TYR A 118 11.97 -3.68 -1.95
C TYR A 118 11.67 -5.18 -1.78
N LEU A 119 12.30 -5.84 -0.81
CA LEU A 119 11.98 -7.23 -0.47
C LEU A 119 10.57 -7.35 0.15
N ASP A 120 10.10 -6.32 0.85
CA ASP A 120 8.70 -6.23 1.30
C ASP A 120 7.74 -5.93 0.13
N VAL A 121 8.16 -5.14 -0.87
CA VAL A 121 7.41 -4.94 -2.13
C VAL A 121 7.22 -6.27 -2.86
N VAL A 122 8.26 -7.09 -2.99
CA VAL A 122 8.19 -8.43 -3.62
C VAL A 122 7.10 -9.29 -3.00
N VAL A 123 7.02 -9.37 -1.67
CA VAL A 123 5.98 -10.16 -0.99
C VAL A 123 4.58 -9.59 -1.22
N ASN A 124 4.42 -8.26 -1.14
CA ASN A 124 3.13 -7.64 -1.44
C ASN A 124 2.70 -7.84 -2.90
N VAL A 125 3.64 -7.84 -3.86
CA VAL A 125 3.35 -8.11 -5.26
C VAL A 125 2.89 -9.56 -5.47
N LEU A 126 3.57 -10.54 -4.87
CA LEU A 126 3.18 -11.97 -4.92
C LEU A 126 1.81 -12.23 -4.28
N ASN A 127 1.41 -11.43 -3.29
CA ASN A 127 0.11 -11.55 -2.63
C ASN A 127 -1.03 -10.86 -3.40
N LEU A 128 -0.74 -9.75 -4.09
CA LEU A 128 -1.75 -8.97 -4.81
C LEU A 128 -1.93 -9.41 -6.27
N PHE A 129 -0.84 -9.63 -7.00
CA PHE A 129 -0.86 -9.81 -8.46
C PHE A 129 -0.67 -11.27 -8.87
N SER A 130 -0.86 -11.55 -10.17
CA SER A 130 -0.52 -12.84 -10.76
C SER A 130 1.00 -13.10 -10.74
N ARG A 131 1.37 -14.39 -10.76
CA ARG A 131 2.77 -14.83 -10.90
C ARG A 131 3.41 -14.23 -12.15
N LYS A 132 2.67 -14.13 -13.27
CA LYS A 132 3.16 -13.55 -14.53
C LYS A 132 3.53 -12.09 -14.37
N PHE A 133 2.68 -11.30 -13.70
CA PHE A 133 2.97 -9.91 -13.41
C PHE A 133 4.23 -9.77 -12.55
N PHE A 134 4.39 -10.58 -11.50
CA PHE A 134 5.60 -10.60 -10.69
C PHE A 134 6.86 -10.95 -11.51
N ILE A 135 6.81 -12.03 -12.30
CA ILE A 135 7.93 -12.50 -13.14
C ILE A 135 8.34 -11.42 -14.14
N ASN A 136 7.38 -10.78 -14.80
CA ASN A 136 7.64 -9.78 -15.84
C ASN A 136 8.19 -8.45 -15.29
N TYR A 137 7.73 -8.01 -14.10
CA TYR A 137 8.01 -6.65 -13.63
C TYR A 137 8.92 -6.55 -12.39
N PHE A 138 9.02 -7.57 -11.53
CA PHE A 138 9.70 -7.45 -10.24
C PHE A 138 10.82 -8.49 -10.02
N LEU A 139 10.72 -9.69 -10.62
CA LEU A 139 11.68 -10.78 -10.41
C LEU A 139 13.13 -10.38 -10.71
N GLU A 140 13.39 -9.73 -11.85
CA GLU A 140 14.75 -9.35 -12.29
C GLU A 140 15.48 -8.50 -11.23
N LYS A 141 14.82 -7.46 -10.70
CA LYS A 141 15.43 -6.58 -9.69
C LYS A 141 15.53 -7.24 -8.32
N MET A 142 14.66 -8.20 -7.99
CA MET A 142 14.82 -9.01 -6.79
C MET A 142 16.06 -9.91 -6.90
N LEU A 143 16.22 -10.62 -8.02
CA LEU A 143 17.38 -11.50 -8.24
C LEU A 143 18.71 -10.73 -8.25
N ALA A 144 18.72 -9.49 -8.74
CA ALA A 144 19.91 -8.62 -8.67
C ALA A 144 20.38 -8.37 -7.21
N LEU A 145 19.47 -8.37 -6.22
CA LEU A 145 19.81 -8.21 -4.80
C LEU A 145 20.43 -9.46 -4.15
N ILE A 146 20.56 -10.57 -4.89
CA ILE A 146 21.33 -11.74 -4.43
C ILE A 146 22.83 -11.42 -4.38
N GLN A 147 23.31 -10.51 -5.25
CA GLN A 147 24.70 -10.05 -5.29
C GLN A 147 24.88 -8.70 -4.57
N ASP A 148 23.99 -8.36 -3.63
CA ASP A 148 24.06 -7.10 -2.90
C ASP A 148 25.33 -7.00 -2.03
N LYS A 149 25.95 -5.82 -2.00
CA LYS A 149 27.09 -5.51 -1.13
C LYS A 149 26.81 -5.72 0.37
N VAL A 150 25.55 -5.65 0.81
CA VAL A 150 25.15 -5.85 2.21
C VAL A 150 24.65 -7.27 2.43
N SER A 151 25.30 -8.02 3.33
CA SER A 151 24.97 -9.44 3.58
C SER A 151 23.51 -9.68 3.96
N ASN A 152 22.95 -8.85 4.84
CA ASN A 152 21.56 -8.98 5.29
C ASN A 152 20.56 -8.88 4.12
N ILE A 153 20.88 -8.11 3.07
CA ILE A 153 20.04 -8.06 1.87
C ILE A 153 20.18 -9.38 1.10
N ARG A 154 21.40 -9.86 0.83
CA ARG A 154 21.62 -11.16 0.14
C ARG A 154 20.87 -12.30 0.83
N ILE A 155 21.03 -12.41 2.16
CA ILE A 155 20.40 -13.46 2.97
C ILE A 155 18.87 -13.37 2.89
N ARG A 156 18.28 -12.18 3.07
CA ARG A 156 16.83 -12.01 3.00
C ARG A 156 16.29 -12.28 1.59
N THR A 157 17.01 -11.86 0.54
CA THR A 157 16.65 -12.17 -0.85
C THR A 157 16.65 -13.68 -1.11
N ILE A 158 17.68 -14.40 -0.67
CA ILE A 158 17.75 -15.87 -0.82
C ILE A 158 16.64 -16.58 -0.01
N ARG A 159 16.32 -16.10 1.20
CA ARG A 159 15.19 -16.60 2.01
C ARG A 159 13.81 -16.32 1.40
N LEU A 160 13.69 -15.43 0.42
CA LEU A 160 12.43 -15.19 -0.33
C LEU A 160 12.27 -16.09 -1.56
N LEU A 161 13.32 -16.77 -2.04
CA LEU A 161 13.20 -17.66 -3.19
C LEU A 161 12.23 -18.85 -2.96
N PRO A 162 12.16 -19.48 -1.78
CA PRO A 162 11.13 -20.47 -1.47
C PRO A 162 9.72 -19.89 -1.67
N LEU A 163 9.46 -18.66 -1.21
CA LEU A 163 8.17 -18.01 -1.42
C LEU A 163 7.87 -17.82 -2.91
N VAL A 164 8.84 -17.36 -3.72
CA VAL A 164 8.66 -17.25 -5.17
C VAL A 164 8.34 -18.63 -5.79
N LYS A 165 9.05 -19.69 -5.40
CA LYS A 165 8.81 -21.05 -5.91
C LYS A 165 7.37 -21.51 -5.69
N LYS A 166 6.74 -21.18 -4.56
CA LYS A 166 5.32 -21.49 -4.29
C LYS A 166 4.36 -20.89 -5.31
N HIS A 167 4.72 -19.80 -5.99
CA HIS A 167 3.86 -19.16 -7.00
C HIS A 167 4.11 -19.64 -8.43
N LEU A 168 5.18 -20.40 -8.70
CA LEU A 168 5.48 -20.92 -10.03
C LEU A 168 4.52 -22.06 -10.41
N ILE A 169 4.15 -22.16 -11.69
CA ILE A 169 3.33 -23.23 -12.25
C ILE A 169 4.13 -23.96 -13.33
N LEU A 170 4.46 -25.22 -13.08
CA LEU A 170 5.21 -26.05 -14.03
C LEU A 170 4.29 -26.70 -15.08
N PRO A 171 4.75 -26.93 -16.32
CA PRO A 171 6.10 -26.65 -16.83
C PRO A 171 6.32 -25.20 -17.30
N ASN A 172 5.30 -24.33 -17.24
CA ASN A 172 5.35 -22.99 -17.83
C ASN A 172 6.51 -22.13 -17.28
N ASP A 173 6.75 -22.23 -15.98
CA ASP A 173 7.71 -21.39 -15.25
C ASP A 173 9.05 -22.11 -14.95
N ASP A 174 9.38 -23.18 -15.69
CA ASP A 174 10.59 -24.00 -15.48
C ASP A 174 11.90 -23.20 -15.60
N ALA A 175 12.02 -22.33 -16.60
CA ALA A 175 13.17 -21.44 -16.77
C ALA A 175 13.36 -20.48 -15.59
N VAL A 176 12.27 -20.08 -14.92
CA VAL A 176 12.33 -19.27 -13.70
C VAL A 176 12.87 -20.12 -12.55
N LEU A 177 12.36 -21.34 -12.36
CA LEU A 177 12.85 -22.27 -11.34
C LEU A 177 14.36 -22.53 -11.47
N LEU A 178 14.83 -22.87 -12.68
CA LEU A 178 16.26 -23.07 -12.97
C LEU A 178 17.09 -21.82 -12.65
N THR A 179 16.53 -20.62 -12.83
CA THR A 179 17.17 -19.35 -12.47
C THR A 179 17.27 -19.18 -10.94
N LEU A 180 16.22 -19.55 -10.18
CA LEU A 180 16.27 -19.51 -8.70
C LEU A 180 17.35 -20.48 -8.17
N GLU A 181 17.38 -21.71 -8.67
CA GLU A 181 18.33 -22.76 -8.27
C GLU A 181 19.78 -22.43 -8.67
N LYS A 182 19.97 -21.78 -9.83
CA LYS A 182 21.27 -21.21 -10.22
C LYS A 182 21.71 -20.14 -9.23
N ALA A 183 20.84 -19.18 -8.92
CA ALA A 183 21.20 -18.06 -8.05
C ALA A 183 21.54 -18.49 -6.61
N VAL A 184 20.86 -19.52 -6.07
CA VAL A 184 21.25 -20.15 -4.79
C VAL A 184 22.64 -20.78 -4.85
N ARG A 185 22.96 -21.52 -5.92
CA ARG A 185 24.29 -22.13 -6.09
C ARG A 185 25.39 -21.09 -6.19
N GLU A 186 25.16 -20.01 -6.92
CA GLU A 186 26.10 -18.89 -7.05
C GLU A 186 26.30 -18.15 -5.72
N ALA A 187 25.22 -17.87 -4.97
CA ALA A 187 25.30 -17.27 -3.64
C ALA A 187 26.08 -18.15 -2.64
N LEU A 188 25.83 -19.47 -2.63
CA LEU A 188 26.58 -20.41 -1.78
C LEU A 188 28.06 -20.49 -2.15
N ALA A 189 28.39 -20.47 -3.44
CA ALA A 189 29.77 -20.50 -3.92
C ALA A 189 30.54 -19.21 -3.58
N ALA A 190 29.87 -18.05 -3.67
CA ALA A 190 30.46 -16.74 -3.39
C ALA A 190 30.60 -16.44 -1.89
N GLU A 191 29.72 -16.96 -1.03
CA GLU A 191 29.73 -16.65 0.40
C GLU A 191 30.87 -17.34 1.15
N LYS A 192 31.66 -16.53 1.85
CA LYS A 192 32.87 -16.91 2.59
C LYS A 192 32.64 -16.97 4.09
N ASP A 193 31.69 -16.18 4.61
CA ASP A 193 31.37 -16.20 6.03
C ASP A 193 30.57 -17.47 6.39
N SER A 194 31.05 -18.18 7.42
CA SER A 194 30.48 -19.47 7.83
C SER A 194 29.03 -19.35 8.31
N ARG A 195 28.70 -18.27 9.04
CA ARG A 195 27.36 -18.04 9.60
C ARG A 195 26.36 -17.68 8.50
N ASN A 196 26.75 -16.79 7.58
CA ASN A 196 25.96 -16.44 6.41
C ASN A 196 25.73 -17.67 5.52
N ARG A 197 26.77 -18.49 5.30
CA ARG A 197 26.66 -19.75 4.56
C ARG A 197 25.66 -20.73 5.20
N GLN A 198 25.58 -20.83 6.53
CA GLN A 198 24.55 -21.63 7.21
C GLN A 198 23.13 -21.13 6.88
N PHE A 199 22.88 -19.82 6.95
CA PHE A 199 21.56 -19.26 6.57
C PHE A 199 21.21 -19.52 5.10
N LEU A 200 22.20 -19.39 4.19
CA LEU A 200 22.02 -19.71 2.77
C LEU A 200 21.73 -21.20 2.54
N GLN A 201 22.38 -22.10 3.27
CA GLN A 201 22.13 -23.54 3.21
C GLN A 201 20.72 -23.89 3.69
N THR A 202 20.26 -23.29 4.79
CA THR A 202 18.88 -23.46 5.28
C THR A 202 17.86 -23.05 4.21
N ALA A 203 18.02 -21.86 3.63
CA ALA A 203 17.15 -21.36 2.57
C ALA A 203 17.23 -22.20 1.28
N ALA A 204 18.39 -22.78 0.96
CA ALA A 204 18.54 -23.73 -0.16
C ALA A 204 17.77 -25.03 0.08
N CYS A 205 17.81 -25.58 1.29
CA CYS A 205 17.01 -26.75 1.67
C CYS A 205 15.51 -26.44 1.65
N GLU A 206 15.09 -25.25 2.11
CA GLU A 206 13.70 -24.79 2.00
C GLU A 206 13.25 -24.64 0.55
N LEU A 207 14.08 -24.05 -0.32
CA LEU A 207 13.78 -23.92 -1.76
C LEU A 207 13.63 -25.29 -2.43
N SER A 208 14.51 -26.24 -2.11
CA SER A 208 14.43 -27.60 -2.63
C SER A 208 13.13 -28.29 -2.23
N ARG A 209 12.79 -28.25 -0.92
CA ARG A 209 11.57 -28.88 -0.35
C ARG A 209 10.27 -28.20 -0.72
N THR A 210 10.31 -26.92 -1.10
CA THR A 210 9.09 -26.16 -1.41
C THR A 210 8.46 -26.66 -2.71
N GLU A 211 7.18 -26.98 -2.66
CA GLU A 211 6.40 -27.36 -3.84
C GLU A 211 5.97 -26.12 -4.65
N THR A 212 5.81 -26.31 -5.96
CA THR A 212 5.26 -25.31 -6.88
C THR A 212 3.72 -25.33 -6.86
N ARG A 213 3.06 -24.25 -7.30
CA ARG A 213 1.59 -24.22 -7.44
C ARG A 213 1.12 -25.31 -8.42
N SER A 214 -0.04 -25.88 -8.12
CA SER A 214 -0.68 -26.90 -8.96
C SER A 214 -1.10 -26.32 -10.31
N LYS A 215 -1.03 -27.14 -11.36
CA LYS A 215 -1.54 -26.77 -12.69
C LYS A 215 -3.06 -26.56 -12.63
N GLY A 216 -3.51 -25.35 -12.96
CA GLY A 216 -4.92 -24.95 -12.83
C GLY A 216 -5.27 -24.26 -11.51
N ASP A 217 -4.27 -23.68 -10.81
CA ASP A 217 -4.48 -22.81 -9.66
C ASP A 217 -5.51 -21.71 -9.95
N LYS A 218 -6.63 -21.75 -9.23
CA LYS A 218 -7.79 -20.87 -9.48
C LYS A 218 -7.56 -19.44 -9.02
N GLU A 219 -6.73 -19.23 -8.00
CA GLU A 219 -6.48 -17.92 -7.43
C GLU A 219 -5.61 -17.09 -8.39
N ASP A 220 -4.47 -17.64 -8.81
CA ASP A 220 -3.55 -16.99 -9.73
C ASP A 220 -4.20 -16.73 -11.09
N ALA A 221 -4.95 -17.71 -11.62
CA ALA A 221 -5.74 -17.54 -12.84
C ALA A 221 -6.85 -16.49 -12.71
N ALA A 222 -7.46 -16.33 -11.54
CA ALA A 222 -8.43 -15.26 -11.29
C ALA A 222 -7.77 -13.88 -11.27
N ARG A 223 -6.59 -13.74 -10.64
CA ARG A 223 -5.80 -12.50 -10.66
C ARG A 223 -5.35 -12.15 -12.09
N GLU A 224 -4.82 -13.11 -12.83
CA GLU A 224 -4.36 -12.93 -14.22
C GLU A 224 -5.53 -12.43 -15.11
N LYS A 225 -6.71 -13.04 -14.99
CA LYS A 225 -7.93 -12.61 -15.71
C LYS A 225 -8.47 -11.24 -15.26
N GLU A 226 -8.38 -10.92 -13.98
CA GLU A 226 -8.78 -9.61 -13.45
C GLU A 226 -7.84 -8.51 -13.97
N GLU A 227 -6.54 -8.77 -13.99
CA GLU A 227 -5.50 -7.88 -14.55
C GLU A 227 -5.75 -7.62 -16.05
N GLU A 228 -5.99 -8.67 -16.85
CA GLU A 228 -6.39 -8.54 -18.26
C GLU A 228 -7.66 -7.69 -18.44
N HIS A 229 -8.65 -7.85 -17.55
CA HIS A 229 -9.91 -7.11 -17.61
C HIS A 229 -9.78 -5.63 -17.20
N LEU A 230 -9.04 -5.34 -16.13
CA LEU A 230 -8.79 -3.98 -15.64
C LEU A 230 -7.93 -3.17 -16.62
N TRP A 231 -7.02 -3.85 -17.32
CA TRP A 231 -5.99 -3.21 -18.14
C TRP A 231 -6.23 -3.29 -19.65
N ASN A 232 -7.37 -3.85 -20.10
CA ASN A 232 -7.76 -3.78 -21.51
C ASN A 232 -7.95 -2.31 -21.95
N GLU A 233 -7.05 -1.84 -22.81
CA GLU A 233 -7.01 -0.47 -23.35
C GLU A 233 -8.26 -0.07 -24.14
N GLU A 234 -9.06 -1.03 -24.61
CA GLU A 234 -10.36 -0.75 -25.26
C GLU A 234 -11.32 -0.03 -24.31
N ARG A 235 -11.27 -0.31 -23.00
CA ARG A 235 -12.07 0.40 -21.98
C ARG A 235 -11.71 1.88 -21.85
N LEU A 236 -10.46 2.26 -22.10
CA LEU A 236 -10.04 3.66 -22.12
C LEU A 236 -10.59 4.39 -23.35
N LYS A 237 -10.63 3.71 -24.50
CA LYS A 237 -11.16 4.24 -25.77
C LYS A 237 -12.69 4.27 -25.81
N ALA A 238 -13.36 3.41 -25.04
CA ALA A 238 -14.81 3.28 -25.01
C ALA A 238 -15.54 4.29 -24.09
N LYS A 239 -14.84 5.20 -23.40
CA LYS A 239 -15.49 6.35 -22.74
C LYS A 239 -15.83 7.40 -23.81
N PRO A 240 -17.11 7.64 -24.13
CA PRO A 240 -17.47 8.60 -25.16
C PRO A 240 -17.16 10.01 -24.70
N GLU A 241 -16.83 10.87 -25.66
CA GLU A 241 -16.74 12.31 -25.47
C GLU A 241 -18.01 12.84 -24.77
N THR A 242 -17.83 13.52 -23.63
CA THR A 242 -18.95 14.19 -22.96
C THR A 242 -19.47 15.29 -23.86
N LYS A 243 -20.57 15.00 -24.56
CA LYS A 243 -21.26 15.96 -25.44
C LYS A 243 -21.47 17.28 -24.71
N GLN A 244 -20.87 18.34 -25.24
CA GLN A 244 -21.08 19.70 -24.73
C GLN A 244 -22.55 20.07 -24.89
N VAL A 245 -23.28 20.14 -23.77
CA VAL A 245 -24.63 20.72 -23.77
C VAL A 245 -24.48 22.23 -23.86
N LEU A 246 -24.78 22.77 -25.04
CA LEU A 246 -24.79 24.19 -25.33
C LEU A 246 -25.67 24.97 -24.33
N SER A 247 -25.10 26.01 -23.73
CA SER A 247 -25.81 26.93 -22.82
C SER A 247 -26.19 28.23 -23.55
N PRO A 248 -27.47 28.62 -23.64
CA PRO A 248 -27.86 29.94 -24.14
C PRO A 248 -27.60 31.05 -23.09
N LYS A 249 -27.32 32.27 -23.56
CA LYS A 249 -26.98 33.44 -22.71
C LYS A 249 -28.18 34.34 -22.39
N ASN A 250 -28.14 34.93 -21.19
CA ASN A 250 -28.64 36.26 -20.78
C ASN A 250 -30.11 36.69 -21.01
N SER A 251 -30.75 37.15 -19.94
CA SER A 251 -31.15 38.58 -19.79
C SER A 251 -31.46 38.94 -18.33
N LYS A 252 -31.50 40.25 -18.00
CA LYS A 252 -31.53 40.78 -16.61
C LYS A 252 -32.92 41.29 -16.19
N ALA A 253 -33.35 40.89 -14.99
CA ALA A 253 -34.19 41.60 -14.00
C ALA A 253 -34.09 40.82 -12.65
N GLY A 254 -34.33 41.36 -11.45
CA GLY A 254 -34.63 42.75 -11.02
C GLY A 254 -34.37 42.93 -9.50
N LEU A 255 -34.92 43.97 -8.88
CA LEU A 255 -34.87 44.28 -7.42
C LEU A 255 -36.26 44.85 -7.00
N PRO A 256 -36.69 44.84 -5.70
CA PRO A 256 -35.91 45.32 -4.55
C PRO A 256 -36.05 44.60 -3.18
N LEU A 257 -35.21 45.03 -2.22
CA LEU A 257 -35.13 44.63 -0.81
C LEU A 257 -36.08 45.42 0.13
N PRO A 258 -36.47 44.86 1.29
CA PRO A 258 -36.93 45.63 2.46
C PRO A 258 -35.77 46.16 3.34
N ARG A 259 -36.04 47.22 4.12
CA ARG A 259 -35.08 47.93 4.99
C ARG A 259 -34.89 47.30 6.39
N PRO A 260 -33.79 47.61 7.11
CA PRO A 260 -33.52 47.09 8.46
C PRO A 260 -34.13 47.96 9.58
N PRO A 261 -34.34 47.41 10.80
CA PRO A 261 -34.55 48.18 12.01
C PRO A 261 -33.25 48.37 12.84
N ALA A 262 -33.14 49.59 13.39
CA ALA A 262 -32.42 50.08 14.57
C ALA A 262 -31.17 49.35 15.15
N GLN A 263 -30.17 50.17 15.49
CA GLN A 263 -29.11 49.83 16.45
C GLN A 263 -29.69 49.72 17.87
N ASP A 264 -29.15 48.81 18.68
CA ASP A 264 -29.03 49.05 20.11
C ASP A 264 -27.75 48.44 20.68
N ASN A 265 -27.04 49.20 21.51
CA ASN A 265 -25.72 48.87 22.03
C ASN A 265 -25.80 48.31 23.46
N TYR A 266 -25.60 47.01 23.66
CA TYR A 266 -25.16 46.51 24.97
C TYR A 266 -24.05 45.46 24.87
N ARG A 267 -22.93 45.75 25.56
CA ARG A 267 -21.81 44.84 25.74
C ARG A 267 -22.11 43.84 26.87
N ALA A 268 -21.77 42.57 26.65
CA ALA A 268 -20.83 41.79 27.49
C ALA A 268 -21.25 40.34 27.86
N ARG A 269 -20.20 39.52 28.04
CA ARG A 269 -20.09 38.20 28.71
C ARG A 269 -20.39 36.94 27.90
N SER A 270 -19.31 36.21 27.63
CA SER A 270 -19.26 34.88 26.99
C SER A 270 -19.79 33.76 27.90
N PRO A 271 -20.47 32.73 27.37
CA PRO A 271 -21.05 31.64 28.17
C PRO A 271 -20.09 30.46 28.43
N TRP A 272 -18.77 30.67 28.43
CA TRP A 272 -17.79 29.61 28.72
C TRP A 272 -17.63 29.39 30.23
N ARG A 273 -18.57 28.65 30.84
CA ARG A 273 -18.40 28.09 32.19
C ARG A 273 -19.05 26.71 32.32
N THR A 274 -18.32 25.68 31.89
CA THR A 274 -18.78 24.28 31.97
C THR A 274 -18.81 23.81 33.43
N GLN A 275 -20.01 23.57 33.96
CA GLN A 275 -20.19 22.98 35.28
C GLN A 275 -19.96 21.47 35.20
N ARG A 276 -18.91 20.95 35.85
CA ARG A 276 -18.62 19.51 35.86
C ARG A 276 -19.67 18.76 36.67
N ARG A 277 -20.46 17.89 36.01
CA ARG A 277 -21.17 16.79 36.67
C ARG A 277 -20.36 15.51 36.47
N ALA A 278 -20.14 14.77 37.55
CA ALA A 278 -19.53 13.45 37.47
C ALA A 278 -20.55 12.45 36.90
N VAL A 279 -20.10 11.64 35.93
CA VAL A 279 -20.88 10.53 35.37
C VAL A 279 -20.03 9.27 35.55
N ALA A 280 -20.59 8.25 36.21
CA ALA A 280 -19.90 6.98 36.39
C ALA A 280 -19.89 6.22 35.05
N ILE A 281 -18.69 5.87 34.57
CA ILE A 281 -18.52 5.07 33.35
C ILE A 281 -18.46 3.59 33.75
N VAL A 282 -19.57 2.87 33.55
CA VAL A 282 -19.59 1.41 33.64
C VAL A 282 -18.84 0.84 32.43
N ARG A 283 -17.79 0.04 32.67
CA ARG A 283 -17.07 -0.66 31.60
C ARG A 283 -17.81 -1.95 31.24
N PRO A 284 -18.15 -2.21 29.97
CA PRO A 284 -18.60 -3.53 29.55
C PRO A 284 -17.47 -4.56 29.71
N GLN A 285 -17.81 -5.80 30.06
CA GLN A 285 -16.83 -6.89 30.14
C GLN A 285 -16.30 -7.26 28.74
N PRO A 286 -15.06 -7.78 28.63
CA PRO A 286 -14.50 -8.21 27.36
C PRO A 286 -15.22 -9.45 26.83
N VAL A 287 -15.88 -9.32 25.69
CA VAL A 287 -16.38 -10.47 24.93
C VAL A 287 -15.19 -11.22 24.35
N VAL A 288 -14.98 -12.46 24.81
CA VAL A 288 -13.94 -13.35 24.27
C VAL A 288 -14.40 -13.88 22.92
N VAL A 289 -14.03 -13.17 21.85
CA VAL A 289 -14.15 -13.69 20.49
C VAL A 289 -12.98 -14.64 20.23
N MET A 290 -13.22 -15.95 20.26
CA MET A 290 -12.25 -16.92 19.73
C MET A 290 -11.99 -16.59 18.25
N ARG A 291 -10.76 -16.21 17.93
CA ARG A 291 -10.31 -16.20 16.53
C ARG A 291 -10.04 -17.63 16.10
N VAL A 292 -10.79 -18.09 15.10
CA VAL A 292 -10.39 -19.26 14.32
C VAL A 292 -9.05 -18.93 13.65
N TYR A 293 -8.04 -19.78 13.83
CA TYR A 293 -6.68 -19.55 13.34
C TYR A 293 -6.55 -19.94 11.86
N GLU A 294 -6.95 -19.05 10.97
CA GLU A 294 -6.44 -19.01 9.59
C GLU A 294 -5.52 -17.79 9.46
N ASN A 295 -4.20 -17.95 9.71
CA ASN A 295 -3.14 -17.00 9.34
C ASN A 295 -1.75 -17.56 9.73
N PHE A 296 -1.23 -18.54 8.99
CA PHE A 296 0.14 -19.06 9.23
C PHE A 296 1.23 -18.12 8.66
N GLU A 297 0.89 -17.30 7.65
CA GLU A 297 1.87 -16.46 6.94
C GLU A 297 2.22 -15.14 7.64
N LYS A 298 1.30 -14.59 8.45
CA LYS A 298 1.55 -13.34 9.19
C LYS A 298 2.57 -13.50 10.33
N SER A 299 2.86 -14.73 10.77
CA SER A 299 3.82 -14.99 11.86
C SER A 299 5.27 -14.75 11.44
N ILE A 300 5.60 -15.05 10.18
CA ILE A 300 6.96 -14.90 9.63
C ILE A 300 7.37 -13.42 9.57
N PHE A 301 6.41 -12.52 9.33
CA PHE A 301 6.68 -11.08 9.16
C PHE A 301 7.11 -10.33 10.42
N TRP A 302 6.82 -10.83 11.62
CA TRP A 302 7.07 -10.06 12.86
C TRP A 302 8.32 -10.52 13.62
N HIS A 303 8.60 -11.83 13.65
CA HIS A 303 9.77 -12.34 14.39
C HIS A 303 11.12 -12.04 13.71
N GLU A 304 11.16 -11.77 12.40
CA GLU A 304 12.44 -11.45 11.74
C GLU A 304 12.97 -10.05 12.07
N TYR A 305 12.11 -9.06 12.35
CA TYR A 305 12.57 -7.68 12.60
C TYR A 305 13.22 -7.47 13.99
N GLU A 306 12.87 -8.27 15.00
CA GLU A 306 13.51 -8.21 16.33
C GLU A 306 15.00 -8.61 16.29
N PHE A 307 15.43 -9.33 15.24
CA PHE A 307 16.82 -9.75 15.05
C PHE A 307 17.71 -8.73 14.31
N PHE A 308 17.17 -7.57 13.89
CA PHE A 308 17.88 -6.58 13.07
C PHE A 308 18.02 -5.17 13.69
N GLU A 309 17.69 -4.97 14.97
CA GLU A 309 17.94 -3.71 15.70
C GLU A 309 19.23 -3.71 16.56
N HIS A 310 20.14 -4.68 16.37
CA HIS A 310 21.46 -4.77 17.01
C HIS A 310 22.58 -5.00 15.99
#